data_AF-A0A9E8SGN0-F1
#
_entry.id   AF-A0A9E8SGN0-F1
#
_cell.length_a   1.000
_cell.length_b   1.000
_cell.length_c   1.000
_cell.angle_alpha   90.00
_cell.angle_beta   90.00
_cell.angle_gamma   90.00
#
_symmetry.space_group_name_H-M   'P 1'
#
loop_
_entity.id
_entity.type
_entity.pdbx_description
1 polymer ?
#
loop_
_entity_poly.entity_id
_entity_poly.type
_entity_poly.pdbx_seq_one_letter_code
_entity_poly.pdbx_strand_id
1 'polypeptide(L)'
;MVITDKQNFELIDKIKNLNVFNRFEEDQLEEFINVCTLKKFTHGEIIINEGSVDNWIYILISGSVKILKGNQTFGIFRRVGEVFGEMRVIVDSPRSASIIADAETTCLAIDFAKFKTDFEKQQPVILTILYRMFAEILAVRLRKTTEELAEAKKEIESLKK
;
A
#
# COMPACT_ATOMS: atom_id res chain seq x y z
N MET A 1 -12.07 -2.79 -13.04
CA MET A 1 -13.51 -3.14 -12.98
C MET A 1 -14.04 -2.47 -11.72
N VAL A 2 -15.01 -1.56 -11.84
CA VAL A 2 -15.68 -0.99 -10.66
C VAL A 2 -16.34 -2.14 -9.91
N ILE A 3 -16.18 -2.19 -8.59
CA ILE A 3 -16.72 -3.28 -7.77
C ILE A 3 -18.26 -3.09 -7.72
N THR A 4 -19.03 -4.16 -7.97
CA THR A 4 -20.50 -4.08 -7.89
C THR A 4 -20.97 -4.13 -6.44
N ASP A 5 -22.16 -3.61 -6.15
CA ASP A 5 -22.72 -3.58 -4.78
C ASP A 5 -22.67 -4.94 -4.07
N LYS A 6 -22.97 -6.04 -4.77
CA LYS A 6 -22.89 -7.39 -4.21
C LYS A 6 -21.44 -7.84 -3.94
N GLN A 7 -20.50 -7.48 -4.82
CA GLN A 7 -19.08 -7.77 -4.61
C GLN A 7 -18.48 -6.90 -3.49
N ASN A 8 -19.03 -5.70 -3.24
CA ASN A 8 -18.64 -4.84 -2.14
C ASN A 8 -18.95 -5.49 -0.78
N PHE A 9 -20.17 -6.00 -0.57
CA PHE A 9 -20.53 -6.66 0.69
C PHE A 9 -19.63 -7.84 1.05
N GLU A 10 -19.40 -8.76 0.11
CA GLU A 10 -18.53 -9.92 0.34
C GLU A 10 -17.06 -9.53 0.59
N LEU A 11 -16.59 -8.47 -0.07
CA LEU A 11 -15.24 -7.95 0.13
C LEU A 11 -15.10 -7.29 1.49
N ILE A 12 -16.04 -6.42 1.86
CA ILE A 12 -16.08 -5.73 3.15
C ILE A 12 -16.08 -6.75 4.29
N ASP A 13 -16.93 -7.78 4.23
CA ASP A 13 -16.97 -8.82 5.26
C ASP A 13 -15.63 -9.56 5.42
N LYS A 14 -14.90 -9.77 4.33
CA LYS A 14 -13.59 -10.42 4.36
C LYS A 14 -12.49 -9.54 4.93
N ILE A 15 -12.55 -8.23 4.70
CA ILE A 15 -11.43 -7.33 4.99
C ILE A 15 -11.66 -6.44 6.21
N LYS A 16 -12.90 -6.25 6.69
CA LYS A 16 -13.22 -5.34 7.80
C LYS A 16 -12.44 -5.61 9.09
N ASN A 17 -12.02 -6.86 9.30
CA ASN A 17 -11.24 -7.28 10.48
C ASN A 17 -9.72 -7.11 10.31
N LEU A 18 -9.23 -6.65 9.15
CA LEU A 18 -7.81 -6.39 8.97
C LEU A 18 -7.42 -5.12 9.73
N ASN A 19 -6.27 -5.15 10.41
CA ASN A 19 -5.76 -4.02 11.20
C ASN A 19 -5.73 -2.68 10.45
N VAL A 20 -5.56 -2.71 9.13
CA VAL A 20 -5.54 -1.51 8.27
C VAL A 20 -6.92 -0.82 8.21
N PHE A 21 -8.01 -1.57 8.42
CA PHE A 21 -9.39 -1.08 8.37
C PHE A 21 -10.04 -0.87 9.74
N ASN A 22 -9.39 -1.28 10.85
CA ASN A 22 -9.92 -1.11 12.22
C ASN A 22 -10.20 0.35 12.66
N ARG A 23 -9.80 1.34 11.86
CA ARG A 23 -10.02 2.77 12.13
C ARG A 23 -11.25 3.35 11.41
N PHE A 24 -11.84 2.57 10.51
CA PHE A 24 -13.04 2.98 9.79
C PHE A 24 -14.26 2.51 10.57
N GLU A 25 -15.23 3.39 10.72
CA GLU A 25 -16.60 2.98 10.99
C GLU A 25 -17.17 2.25 9.76
N GLU A 26 -18.25 1.47 9.95
CA GLU A 26 -18.77 0.59 8.90
C GLU A 26 -19.21 1.35 7.63
N ASP A 27 -19.87 2.49 7.82
CA ASP A 27 -20.28 3.41 6.75
C ASP A 27 -19.08 4.03 6.03
N GLN A 28 -18.05 4.45 6.77
CA GLN A 28 -16.82 5.00 6.22
C GLN A 28 -16.03 3.97 5.41
N LEU A 29 -16.01 2.71 5.87
CA LEU A 29 -15.36 1.62 5.16
C LEU A 29 -16.10 1.33 3.84
N GLU A 30 -17.43 1.31 3.86
CA GLU A 30 -18.23 1.13 2.65
C GLU A 30 -17.97 2.24 1.63
N GLU A 31 -18.00 3.50 2.06
CA GLU A 31 -17.66 4.66 1.22
C GLU A 31 -16.24 4.55 0.63
N PHE A 32 -15.26 4.16 1.45
CA PHE A 32 -13.89 3.96 1.00
C PHE A 32 -13.76 2.80 -0.01
N ILE A 33 -14.52 1.72 0.15
CA ILE A 33 -14.48 0.59 -0.77
C ILE A 33 -15.13 0.94 -2.11
N ASN A 34 -16.20 1.74 -2.10
CA ASN A 34 -16.91 2.17 -3.30
C ASN A 34 -16.04 2.97 -4.29
N VAL A 35 -14.99 3.62 -3.80
CA VAL A 35 -14.03 4.38 -4.63
C VAL A 35 -12.80 3.59 -5.01
N CYS A 36 -12.61 2.44 -4.39
CA CYS A 36 -11.54 1.54 -4.70
C CYS A 36 -11.88 0.66 -5.90
N THR A 37 -10.86 0.05 -6.48
CA THR A 37 -10.99 -0.94 -7.54
C THR A 37 -10.16 -2.16 -7.20
N LEU A 38 -10.74 -3.35 -7.38
CA LEU A 38 -9.95 -4.59 -7.31
C LEU A 38 -9.09 -4.70 -8.58
N LYS A 39 -7.78 -4.83 -8.37
CA LYS A 39 -6.80 -5.11 -9.42
C LYS A 39 -6.15 -6.46 -9.17
N LYS A 40 -6.13 -7.30 -10.19
CA LYS A 40 -5.49 -8.62 -10.18
C LYS A 40 -4.24 -8.56 -11.03
N PHE A 41 -3.19 -9.21 -10.55
CA PHE A 41 -1.89 -9.25 -11.17
C PHE A 41 -1.41 -10.70 -11.23
N THR A 42 -0.86 -11.07 -12.38
CA THR A 42 -0.22 -12.37 -12.59
C THR A 42 1.20 -12.37 -12.03
N HIS A 43 1.76 -13.54 -11.72
CA HIS A 43 3.14 -13.63 -11.22
C HIS A 43 4.12 -12.95 -12.19
N GLY A 44 4.97 -12.07 -11.67
CA GLY A 44 5.95 -11.30 -12.44
C GLY A 44 5.42 -9.99 -13.02
N GLU A 45 4.12 -9.70 -12.91
CA GLU A 45 3.53 -8.48 -13.43
C GLU A 45 3.93 -7.25 -12.59
N ILE A 46 4.28 -6.15 -13.26
CA ILE A 46 4.68 -4.90 -12.61
C ILE A 46 3.43 -4.16 -12.12
N ILE A 47 3.37 -3.89 -10.82
CA ILE A 47 2.29 -3.13 -10.17
C ILE A 47 2.67 -1.65 -10.07
N ILE A 48 3.92 -1.37 -9.70
CA ILE A 48 4.50 -0.03 -9.63
C ILE A 48 5.87 -0.08 -10.29
N ASN A 49 6.19 0.91 -11.12
CA ASN A 49 7.52 1.07 -11.70
C ASN A 49 8.30 2.16 -10.95
N GLU A 50 9.56 1.90 -10.62
CA GLU A 50 10.44 2.89 -9.98
C GLU A 50 10.54 4.16 -10.86
N GLY A 51 10.48 5.33 -10.22
CA GLY A 51 10.54 6.62 -10.91
C GLY A 51 9.25 7.05 -11.63
N SER A 52 8.20 6.22 -11.68
CA SER A 52 6.92 6.65 -12.24
C SER A 52 6.24 7.73 -11.39
N VAL A 53 5.22 8.37 -11.96
CA VAL A 53 4.52 9.52 -11.37
C VAL A 53 3.00 9.32 -11.24
N ASP A 54 2.53 8.08 -11.23
CA ASP A 54 1.12 7.75 -11.01
C ASP A 54 0.71 7.88 -9.53
N ASN A 55 -0.59 8.02 -9.24
CA ASN A 55 -1.09 8.29 -7.88
C ASN A 55 -1.80 7.11 -7.23
N TRP A 56 -1.56 5.89 -7.73
CA TRP A 56 -2.20 4.69 -7.18
C TRP A 56 -1.62 4.31 -5.81
N ILE A 57 -2.48 3.99 -4.87
CA ILE A 57 -2.11 3.28 -3.64
C ILE A 57 -2.77 1.92 -3.69
N TYR A 58 -2.09 0.92 -3.14
CA TYR A 58 -2.53 -0.46 -3.15
C TYR A 58 -2.56 -1.02 -1.73
N ILE A 59 -3.56 -1.82 -1.44
CA ILE A 59 -3.68 -2.64 -0.24
C ILE A 59 -3.72 -4.10 -0.67
N LEU A 60 -2.79 -4.92 -0.19
CA LEU A 60 -2.70 -6.33 -0.53
C LEU A 60 -3.88 -7.12 0.07
N ILE A 61 -4.69 -7.76 -0.78
CA ILE A 61 -5.87 -8.55 -0.36
C ILE A 61 -5.57 -10.05 -0.41
N SER A 62 -4.78 -10.49 -1.39
CA SER A 62 -4.28 -11.87 -1.49
C SER A 62 -3.01 -11.92 -2.33
N GLY A 63 -2.19 -12.95 -2.13
CA GLY A 63 -0.94 -13.16 -2.86
C GLY A 63 0.27 -12.53 -2.17
N SER A 64 1.30 -12.19 -2.94
CA SER A 64 2.53 -11.58 -2.45
C SER A 64 3.14 -10.66 -3.49
N VAL A 65 3.88 -9.64 -3.04
CA VAL A 65 4.60 -8.72 -3.92
C VAL A 65 6.04 -8.56 -3.46
N LYS A 66 6.96 -8.46 -4.42
CA LYS A 66 8.37 -8.15 -4.18
C LYS A 66 8.65 -6.68 -4.46
N ILE A 67 9.50 -6.08 -3.63
CA ILE A 67 9.93 -4.69 -3.71
C ILE A 67 11.33 -4.70 -4.32
N LEU A 68 11.53 -3.98 -5.42
CA LEU A 68 12.82 -3.85 -6.08
C LEU A 68 13.29 -2.40 -6.06
N LYS A 69 14.55 -2.18 -5.67
CA LYS A 69 15.24 -0.90 -5.85
C LYS A 69 16.39 -1.11 -6.83
N GLY A 70 16.27 -0.55 -8.03
CA GLY A 70 17.09 -0.98 -9.16
C GLY A 70 16.95 -2.49 -9.39
N ASN A 71 18.06 -3.22 -9.36
CA ASN A 71 18.08 -4.68 -9.57
C ASN A 71 18.09 -5.50 -8.26
N GLN A 72 17.98 -4.85 -7.10
CA GLN A 72 18.04 -5.53 -5.81
C GLN A 72 16.66 -5.70 -5.20
N THR A 73 16.35 -6.92 -4.74
CA THR A 73 15.16 -7.19 -3.94
C THR A 73 15.35 -6.64 -2.54
N PHE A 74 14.55 -5.63 -2.21
CA PHE A 74 14.58 -4.97 -0.90
C PHE A 74 13.70 -5.69 0.13
N GLY A 75 12.63 -6.33 -0.33
CA GLY A 75 11.72 -7.06 0.57
C GLY A 75 10.58 -7.73 -0.18
N ILE A 76 9.80 -8.52 0.55
CA ILE A 76 8.60 -9.18 0.04
C ILE A 76 7.47 -8.97 1.04
N PHE A 77 6.37 -8.41 0.55
CA PHE A 77 5.11 -8.30 1.27
C PHE A 77 4.25 -9.52 0.99
N ARG A 78 3.76 -10.13 2.07
CA ARG A 78 2.95 -11.37 2.05
C ARG A 78 1.73 -11.28 2.96
N ARG A 79 1.67 -10.24 3.81
CA ARG A 79 0.62 -10.09 4.80
C ARG A 79 -0.53 -9.31 4.17
N VAL A 80 -1.72 -9.89 4.25
CA VAL A 80 -2.96 -9.22 3.86
C VAL A 80 -3.13 -7.94 4.68
N GLY A 81 -3.48 -6.85 4.01
CA GLY A 81 -3.56 -5.49 4.57
C GLY A 81 -2.28 -4.67 4.43
N GLU A 82 -1.19 -5.20 3.87
CA GLU A 82 0.00 -4.40 3.57
C GLU A 82 -0.30 -3.32 2.51
N VAL A 83 0.02 -2.07 2.84
CA VAL A 83 -0.20 -0.91 1.97
C VAL A 83 1.09 -0.52 1.27
N PHE A 84 1.04 -0.20 -0.02
CA PHE A 84 2.20 0.29 -0.76
C PHE A 84 1.83 1.32 -1.82
N GLY A 85 2.82 2.15 -2.19
CA GLY A 85 2.63 3.29 -3.10
C GLY A 85 2.21 4.59 -2.38
N GLU A 86 2.11 4.57 -1.05
CA GLU A 86 1.69 5.70 -0.23
C GLU A 86 2.71 6.85 -0.20
N MET A 87 4.01 6.55 -0.32
CA MET A 87 5.07 7.57 -0.18
C MET A 87 4.91 8.73 -1.16
N ARG A 88 4.66 8.43 -2.44
CA ARG A 88 4.47 9.45 -3.48
C ARG A 88 3.33 10.41 -3.13
N VAL A 89 2.24 9.86 -2.63
CA VAL A 89 1.04 10.63 -2.29
C VAL A 89 1.29 11.60 -1.13
N ILE A 90 2.18 11.26 -0.21
CA ILE A 90 2.46 12.09 0.97
C ILE A 90 3.48 13.18 0.66
N VAL A 91 4.56 12.86 -0.05
CA VAL A 91 5.70 13.78 -0.24
C VAL A 91 5.88 14.26 -1.68
N ASP A 92 4.91 14.01 -2.56
CA ASP A 92 4.91 14.36 -3.99
C ASP A 92 6.24 14.07 -4.70
N SER A 93 6.68 12.81 -4.59
CA SER A 93 7.93 12.34 -5.17
C SER A 93 7.71 11.22 -6.19
N PRO A 94 8.64 11.00 -7.15
CA PRO A 94 8.60 9.81 -7.99
C PRO A 94 8.58 8.52 -7.16
N ARG A 95 8.05 7.42 -7.71
CA ARG A 95 8.03 6.12 -7.02
C ARG A 95 9.43 5.73 -6.54
N SER A 96 9.55 5.42 -5.25
CA SER A 96 10.84 5.13 -4.61
C SER A 96 11.43 3.78 -5.00
N ALA A 97 10.58 2.82 -5.42
CA ALA A 97 10.93 1.45 -5.76
C ALA A 97 9.89 0.87 -6.73
N SER A 98 10.26 -0.20 -7.44
CA SER A 98 9.33 -1.01 -8.21
C SER A 98 8.64 -2.03 -7.30
N ILE A 99 7.39 -2.35 -7.62
CA ILE A 99 6.63 -3.41 -6.96
C ILE A 99 6.17 -4.39 -8.03
N ILE A 100 6.49 -5.66 -7.85
CA ILE A 100 6.17 -6.74 -8.78
C ILE A 100 5.39 -7.82 -8.05
N ALA A 101 4.35 -8.36 -8.68
CA ALA A 101 3.65 -9.53 -8.18
C ALA A 101 4.60 -10.73 -8.05
N ASP A 102 4.71 -11.27 -6.84
CA ASP A 102 5.54 -12.44 -6.52
C ASP A 102 4.72 -13.74 -6.51
N ALA A 103 3.39 -13.62 -6.59
CA ALA A 103 2.43 -14.69 -6.87
C ALA A 103 1.21 -14.08 -7.59
N GLU A 104 0.20 -14.89 -7.93
CA GLU A 104 -1.11 -14.33 -8.31
C GLU A 104 -1.62 -13.45 -7.16
N THR A 105 -1.81 -12.17 -7.46
CA THR A 105 -1.97 -11.12 -6.45
C THR A 105 -3.23 -10.32 -6.72
N THR A 106 -4.03 -10.11 -5.68
CA THR A 106 -5.16 -9.18 -5.73
C THR A 106 -4.90 -8.02 -4.78
N CYS A 107 -5.06 -6.82 -5.29
CA CYS A 107 -4.97 -5.59 -4.51
C CYS A 107 -6.29 -4.81 -4.59
N LEU A 108 -6.64 -4.19 -3.49
CA LEU A 108 -7.54 -3.04 -3.50
C LEU A 108 -6.70 -1.82 -3.91
N ALA A 109 -7.10 -1.13 -4.97
CA ALA A 109 -6.35 -0.01 -5.52
C ALA A 109 -7.19 1.27 -5.51
N ILE A 110 -6.56 2.37 -5.11
CA ILE A 110 -7.19 3.70 -5.06
C ILE A 110 -6.36 4.68 -5.88
N ASP A 111 -7.02 5.43 -6.77
CA ASP A 111 -6.43 6.60 -7.42
C ASP A 111 -6.54 7.76 -6.44
N PHE A 112 -5.45 8.04 -5.73
CA PHE A 112 -5.51 8.97 -4.61
C PHE A 112 -5.74 10.42 -5.05
N ALA A 113 -5.32 10.79 -6.27
CA ALA A 113 -5.55 12.13 -6.79
C ALA A 113 -7.05 12.37 -7.06
N LYS A 114 -7.70 11.37 -7.67
CA LYS A 114 -9.16 11.38 -7.86
C LYS A 114 -9.88 11.36 -6.51
N PHE A 115 -9.49 10.43 -5.63
CA PHE A 115 -10.07 10.32 -4.30
C PHE A 115 -10.01 11.64 -3.52
N LYS A 116 -8.84 12.29 -3.48
CA LYS A 116 -8.68 13.57 -2.79
C LYS A 116 -9.65 14.61 -3.35
N THR A 117 -9.74 14.72 -4.68
CA THR A 117 -10.64 15.70 -5.33
C THR A 117 -12.11 15.45 -4.99
N ASP A 118 -12.54 14.18 -5.01
CA ASP A 118 -13.93 13.79 -4.78
C ASP A 118 -14.31 13.87 -3.27
N PHE A 119 -13.38 13.52 -2.37
CA PHE A 119 -13.68 13.32 -0.94
C PHE A 119 -13.25 14.46 -0.02
N GLU A 120 -12.33 15.33 -0.42
CA GLU A 120 -11.82 16.42 0.45
C GLU A 120 -12.93 17.36 0.93
N LYS A 121 -14.00 17.54 0.13
CA LYS A 121 -15.15 18.37 0.51
C LYS A 121 -16.30 17.61 1.14
N GLN A 122 -16.46 16.33 0.80
CA GLN A 122 -17.63 15.54 1.20
C GLN A 122 -17.39 14.80 2.51
N GLN A 123 -16.22 14.17 2.66
CA GLN A 123 -15.89 13.26 3.75
C GLN A 123 -14.43 13.44 4.20
N PRO A 124 -14.07 14.58 4.81
CA PRO A 124 -12.69 14.88 5.21
C PRO A 124 -12.14 13.90 6.26
N VAL A 125 -13.03 13.20 6.98
CA VAL A 125 -12.67 12.19 7.98
C VAL A 125 -11.96 11.00 7.35
N ILE A 126 -12.44 10.49 6.20
CA ILE A 126 -11.80 9.34 5.53
C ILE A 126 -10.39 9.72 5.07
N LEU A 127 -10.22 10.91 4.51
CA LEU A 127 -8.91 11.42 4.10
C LEU A 127 -7.95 11.50 5.30
N THR A 128 -8.46 11.94 6.46
CA THR A 128 -7.69 11.99 7.72
C THR A 128 -7.28 10.59 8.20
N ILE A 129 -8.19 9.61 8.13
CA ILE A 129 -7.91 8.22 8.47
C ILE A 129 -6.79 7.66 7.57
N LEU A 130 -6.85 7.91 6.26
CA LEU A 130 -5.85 7.46 5.31
C LEU A 130 -4.47 8.10 5.56
N TYR A 131 -4.40 9.42 5.73
CA TYR A 131 -3.13 10.08 6.01
C TYR A 131 -2.51 9.60 7.34
N ARG A 132 -3.33 9.39 8.37
CA ARG A 132 -2.87 8.81 9.63
C ARG A 132 -2.34 7.39 9.43
N MET A 133 -3.06 6.55 8.70
CA MET A 133 -2.65 5.19 8.37
C MET A 133 -1.29 5.20 7.65
N PHE A 134 -1.12 6.04 6.64
CA PHE A 134 0.15 6.12 5.91
C PHE A 134 1.30 6.59 6.80
N ALA A 135 1.06 7.59 7.66
CA ALA A 135 2.06 8.07 8.61
C ALA A 135 2.51 6.95 9.57
N GLU A 136 1.58 6.16 10.10
CA GLU A 136 1.88 5.02 10.99
C GLU A 136 2.68 3.93 10.26
N ILE A 137 2.30 3.60 9.02
CA ILE A 137 3.01 2.61 8.19
C ILE A 137 4.43 3.07 7.91
N LEU A 138 4.61 4.33 7.50
CA LEU A 138 5.93 4.89 7.21
C LEU A 138 6.80 4.99 8.47
N ALA A 139 6.23 5.35 9.61
CA ALA A 139 6.96 5.39 10.87
C ALA A 139 7.48 3.99 11.27
N VAL A 140 6.65 2.96 11.12
CA VAL A 140 7.04 1.56 11.38
C VAL A 140 8.13 1.11 10.39
N ARG A 141 7.96 1.40 9.10
CA ARG A 141 8.96 1.05 8.06
C ARG A 141 10.29 1.76 8.29
N LEU A 142 10.27 3.05 8.61
CA LEU A 142 11.47 3.82 8.89
C LEU A 142 12.24 3.26 10.08
N ARG A 143 11.54 2.90 11.17
CA ARG A 143 12.16 2.27 12.34
C ARG A 143 12.86 0.97 11.96
N LYS A 144 12.14 0.08 11.27
CA LYS A 144 12.68 -1.21 10.81
C LYS A 144 13.90 -1.04 9.89
N THR A 145 13.80 -0.18 8.88
CA THR A 145 14.92 0.08 7.97
C THR A 145 16.10 0.72 8.69
N THR A 146 15.88 1.55 9.72
CA THR A 146 16.96 2.13 10.53
C THR A 146 17.69 1.06 11.34
N GLU A 147 16.95 0.12 11.93
CA GLU A 147 17.50 -1.03 12.67
C GLU A 147 18.34 -1.93 11.74
N GLU A 148 17.78 -2.34 10.60
CA GLU A 148 18.48 -3.16 9.59
C GLU A 148 19.75 -2.46 9.07
N LEU A 149 19.68 -1.15 8.82
CA LEU A 149 20.83 -0.37 8.37
C LEU A 149 21.93 -0.28 9.45
N ALA A 150 21.55 -0.17 10.72
CA ALA A 150 22.51 -0.12 11.82
C ALA A 150 23.25 -1.47 11.98
N GLU A 151 22.53 -2.59 11.82
CA GLU A 151 23.12 -3.94 11.84
C GLU A 151 24.08 -4.14 10.67
N ALA A 152 23.66 -3.81 9.44
CA ALA A 152 24.50 -3.92 8.26
C ALA A 152 25.78 -3.08 8.38
N LYS A 153 25.71 -1.88 8.95
CA LYS A 153 26.91 -1.04 9.19
C LYS A 153 27.89 -1.69 10.18
N LYS A 154 27.40 -2.28 11.26
CA LYS A 154 28.24 -3.00 12.24
C LYS A 154 28.94 -4.20 11.60
N GLU A 155 28.24 -4.96 10.76
CA GLU A 155 28.81 -6.10 10.05
C GLU A 155 29.93 -5.67 9.10
N ILE A 156 29.68 -4.61 8.31
CA ILE A 156 30.70 -4.04 7.41
C ILE A 156 31.94 -3.56 8.18
N GLU A 157 31.78 -2.96 9.35
CA GLU A 157 32.91 -2.55 10.20
C GLU A 157 33.70 -3.75 10.74
N SER A 158 33.03 -4.87 11.03
CA SER A 158 33.69 -6.09 11.50
C SER A 158 34.52 -6.78 10.42
N LEU A 159 34.10 -6.71 9.16
CA LEU A 159 34.80 -7.30 8.01
C LEU A 159 36.05 -6.50 7.58
N LYS A 160 36.17 -5.25 8.05
CA LYS A 160 37.34 -4.39 7.76
C LYS A 160 38.47 -4.53 8.79
N LYS A 161 38.27 -5.33 9.84
CA LYS A 161 39.28 -5.65 10.86
C LYS A 161 39.94 -6.98 10.57
#